data_AF-A0A354GNN0-F1
#
_entry.id   AF-A0A354GNN0-F1
#
_cell.length_a   1.000
_cell.length_b   1.000
_cell.length_c   1.000
_cell.angle_alpha   90.00
_cell.angle_beta   90.00
_cell.angle_gamma   90.00
#
_symmetry.space_group_name_H-M   'P 1'
#
loop_
_entity.id
_entity.type
_entity.pdbx_description
1 polymer ?
#
loop_
_entity_poly.entity_id
_entity_poly.type
_entity_poly.pdbx_seq_one_letter_code
_entity_poly.pdbx_strand_id
1 'polypeptide(L)'
;MQPHLAPNWKAVLADEFTKPYFQRLQEFVAGERKTHTVYPPEADVYNAFKYTRYDEGKVLLLGQDPYHGEGQAHGLCFSVRPGVKPPPSLMNIFKELHNDLACKIPNNGCLIPWAKQG
;
A
#
# COMPACT_ATOMS: atom_id res chain seq x y z
N MET A 1 -10.68 -7.24 -14.00
CA MET A 1 -10.65 -8.30 -12.96
C MET A 1 -11.05 -7.67 -11.63
N GLN A 2 -11.92 -8.28 -10.84
CA GLN A 2 -12.32 -7.69 -9.54
C GLN A 2 -11.20 -7.88 -8.51
N PRO A 3 -10.92 -6.87 -7.67
CA PRO A 3 -9.90 -6.98 -6.63
C PRO A 3 -10.29 -8.04 -5.59
N HIS A 4 -9.32 -8.84 -5.15
CA HIS A 4 -9.52 -9.78 -4.06
C HIS A 4 -9.38 -9.05 -2.73
N LEU A 5 -10.51 -8.56 -2.21
CA LEU A 5 -10.60 -7.81 -0.96
C LEU A 5 -11.25 -8.66 0.15
N ALA A 6 -10.94 -8.31 1.39
CA ALA A 6 -11.67 -8.84 2.54
C ALA A 6 -13.17 -8.53 2.43
N PRO A 7 -14.08 -9.40 2.93
CA PRO A 7 -15.52 -9.25 2.73
C PRO A 7 -16.09 -7.89 3.17
N ASN A 8 -15.58 -7.33 4.27
CA ASN A 8 -15.98 -6.03 4.80
C ASN A 8 -15.62 -4.87 3.85
N TRP A 9 -14.40 -4.86 3.29
CA TRP A 9 -14.02 -3.90 2.27
C TRP A 9 -14.79 -4.08 0.97
N LYS A 10 -15.03 -5.33 0.56
CA LYS A 10 -15.81 -5.62 -0.64
C LYS A 10 -17.23 -5.06 -0.53
N ALA A 11 -17.88 -5.17 0.63
CA ALA A 11 -19.21 -4.61 0.86
C ALA A 11 -19.22 -3.07 0.74
N VAL A 12 -18.22 -2.40 1.33
CA VAL A 12 -18.14 -0.93 1.34
C VAL A 12 -17.79 -0.36 -0.05
N LEU A 13 -16.94 -1.05 -0.81
CA LEU A 13 -16.42 -0.57 -2.10
C LEU A 13 -17.15 -1.15 -3.32
N ALA A 14 -18.15 -2.02 -3.13
CA ALA A 14 -18.84 -2.73 -4.21
C ALA A 14 -19.32 -1.78 -5.31
N ASP A 15 -19.98 -0.69 -4.92
CA ASP A 15 -20.55 0.27 -5.85
C ASP A 15 -19.48 0.98 -6.68
N GLU A 16 -18.33 1.31 -6.08
CA GLU A 16 -17.23 1.96 -6.81
C GLU A 16 -16.71 1.08 -7.95
N PHE A 17 -16.63 -0.24 -7.75
CA PHE A 17 -16.17 -1.17 -8.78
C PHE A 17 -17.15 -1.33 -9.96
N THR A 18 -18.42 -0.96 -9.78
CA THR A 18 -19.41 -0.98 -10.85
C THR A 18 -19.45 0.31 -11.66
N LYS A 19 -18.89 1.41 -11.13
CA LYS A 19 -18.97 2.71 -11.79
C LYS A 19 -18.11 2.75 -13.06
N PRO A 20 -18.58 3.40 -14.13
CA PRO A 20 -17.85 3.47 -15.40
C PRO A 20 -16.44 4.05 -15.29
N TYR A 21 -16.20 4.97 -14.35
CA TYR A 21 -14.87 5.56 -14.17
C TYR A 21 -13.85 4.50 -13.70
N PHE A 22 -14.27 3.58 -12.81
CA PHE A 22 -13.38 2.56 -12.26
C PHE A 22 -13.08 1.50 -13.30
N GLN A 23 -14.07 1.08 -14.10
CA GLN A 23 -13.88 0.16 -15.22
C GLN A 23 -12.86 0.71 -16.22
N ARG A 24 -13.00 1.99 -16.62
CA ARG A 24 -12.02 2.66 -17.48
C ARG A 24 -10.62 2.72 -16.86
N LEU A 25 -10.53 2.99 -15.55
CA LEU A 25 -9.26 2.98 -14.84
C LEU A 25 -8.60 1.60 -14.87
N GLN A 26 -9.36 0.52 -14.64
CA GLN A 26 -8.84 -0.83 -14.69
C GLN A 26 -8.33 -1.20 -16.07
N GLU A 27 -9.08 -0.85 -17.12
CA GLU A 27 -8.68 -1.09 -18.51
C GLU A 27 -7.42 -0.31 -18.87
N PHE A 28 -7.34 0.97 -18.47
CA PHE A 28 -6.16 1.81 -18.66
C PHE A 28 -4.92 1.20 -17.99
N VAL A 29 -4.99 0.87 -16.69
CA VAL A 29 -3.85 0.29 -15.96
C VAL A 29 -3.46 -1.09 -16.52
N ALA A 30 -4.43 -1.91 -16.93
CA ALA A 30 -4.15 -3.19 -17.58
C ALA A 30 -3.49 -3.02 -18.95
N GLY A 31 -3.82 -1.95 -19.68
CA GLY A 31 -3.12 -1.54 -20.91
C GLY A 31 -1.68 -1.14 -20.63
N GLU A 32 -1.46 -0.24 -19.67
CA GLU A 32 -0.15 0.25 -19.27
C GLU A 32 0.79 -0.89 -18.84
N ARG A 33 0.28 -1.89 -18.11
CA ARG A 33 1.06 -3.08 -17.70
C ARG A 33 1.57 -3.94 -18.86
N LYS A 34 0.99 -3.82 -20.07
CA LYS A 34 1.46 -4.56 -21.25
C LYS A 34 2.64 -3.90 -21.93
N THR A 35 2.81 -2.60 -21.76
CA THR A 35 3.81 -1.78 -22.47
C THR A 35 4.85 -1.15 -21.55
N HIS A 36 4.55 -1.04 -20.25
CA HIS A 36 5.37 -0.37 -19.26
C HIS A 36 5.53 -1.22 -17.99
N THR A 37 6.63 -0.98 -17.27
CA THR A 37 6.79 -1.50 -15.91
C THR A 37 5.97 -0.66 -14.94
N VAL A 38 4.85 -1.21 -14.47
CA VAL A 38 3.94 -0.54 -13.53
C VAL A 38 4.08 -1.13 -12.14
N TYR A 39 4.41 -0.29 -11.16
CA TYR A 39 4.49 -0.66 -9.75
C TYR A 39 3.26 -0.22 -8.94
N PRO A 40 2.90 -0.95 -7.86
CA PRO A 40 3.44 -2.25 -7.47
C PRO A 40 2.99 -3.37 -8.44
N PRO A 41 3.48 -4.61 -8.30
CA PRO A 41 2.89 -5.76 -8.99
C PRO A 41 1.37 -5.81 -8.78
N GLU A 42 0.62 -6.27 -9.79
CA GLU A 42 -0.86 -6.26 -9.77
C GLU A 42 -1.44 -6.94 -8.52
N ALA A 43 -0.85 -8.06 -8.09
CA ALA A 43 -1.26 -8.80 -6.90
C ALA A 43 -1.11 -8.00 -5.59
N ASP A 44 -0.26 -6.98 -5.56
CA ASP A 44 0.04 -6.19 -4.38
C ASP A 44 -0.78 -4.89 -4.31
N VAL A 45 -1.45 -4.46 -5.39
CA VAL A 45 -2.13 -3.14 -5.48
C VAL A 45 -3.08 -2.89 -4.31
N TYR A 46 -3.74 -3.93 -3.81
CA TYR A 46 -4.73 -3.83 -2.74
C TYR A 46 -4.22 -4.32 -1.37
N ASN A 47 -2.91 -4.44 -1.17
CA ASN A 47 -2.34 -4.99 0.07
C ASN A 47 -2.74 -4.19 1.32
N ALA A 48 -2.90 -2.87 1.27
CA ALA A 48 -3.41 -2.09 2.40
C ALA A 48 -4.76 -2.61 2.93
N PHE A 49 -5.71 -2.85 2.02
CA PHE A 49 -7.04 -3.40 2.35
C PHE A 49 -6.99 -4.88 2.77
N LYS A 50 -5.95 -5.61 2.37
CA LYS A 50 -5.72 -7.01 2.76
C LYS A 50 -5.16 -7.10 4.18
N TYR A 51 -4.25 -6.22 4.55
CA TYR A 51 -3.60 -6.25 5.86
C TYR A 51 -4.43 -5.58 6.96
N THR A 52 -5.27 -4.61 6.59
CA THR A 52 -6.13 -3.88 7.53
C THR A 52 -7.58 -4.02 7.11
N ARG A 53 -8.38 -4.71 7.92
CA ARG A 53 -9.82 -4.85 7.73
C ARG A 53 -10.55 -3.51 7.92
N TYR A 54 -11.66 -3.29 7.22
CA TYR A 54 -12.45 -2.06 7.29
C TYR A 54 -12.87 -1.70 8.73
N ASP A 55 -13.31 -2.70 9.50
CA ASP A 55 -13.76 -2.58 10.89
C ASP A 55 -12.63 -2.55 11.93
N GLU A 56 -11.39 -2.79 11.51
CA GLU A 56 -10.21 -2.80 12.38
C GLU A 56 -9.33 -1.55 12.19
N GLY A 57 -9.63 -0.71 11.20
CA GLY A 57 -8.89 0.52 10.94
C GLY A 57 -9.00 1.53 12.08
N LYS A 58 -7.85 1.97 12.59
CA LYS A 58 -7.67 2.96 13.65
C LYS A 58 -6.94 4.20 13.14
N VAL A 59 -5.95 4.04 12.26
CA VAL A 59 -5.13 5.12 11.73
C VAL A 59 -5.01 5.01 10.21
N LEU A 60 -5.28 6.11 9.50
CA LEU A 60 -5.08 6.20 8.06
C LEU A 60 -3.84 7.05 7.77
N LEU A 61 -2.76 6.40 7.34
CA LEU A 61 -1.61 7.07 6.74
C LEU A 61 -1.82 7.18 5.23
N LEU A 62 -1.84 8.41 4.72
CA LEU A 62 -1.97 8.69 3.29
C LEU A 62 -0.61 9.06 2.70
N GLY A 63 -0.16 8.25 1.73
CA GLY A 63 0.92 8.60 0.82
C GLY A 63 0.40 9.26 -0.46
N GLN A 64 1.33 9.69 -1.32
CA GLN A 64 0.99 10.28 -2.62
C GLN A 64 0.79 9.19 -3.68
N ASP A 65 1.86 8.52 -4.06
CA ASP A 65 1.88 7.44 -5.06
C ASP A 65 2.91 6.36 -4.67
N PRO A 66 2.85 5.16 -5.26
CA PRO A 66 3.79 4.08 -4.96
C PRO A 66 5.23 4.46 -5.34
N TYR A 67 6.21 3.92 -4.62
CA TYR A 67 7.60 3.98 -5.07
C TYR A 67 7.77 3.37 -6.47
N HIS A 68 8.55 4.04 -7.31
CA HIS A 68 8.74 3.69 -8.73
C HIS A 68 9.97 2.81 -8.99
N GLY A 69 10.74 2.44 -7.95
CA GLY A 69 11.89 1.55 -8.09
C GLY A 69 11.51 0.07 -7.96
N GLU A 70 12.24 -0.79 -8.67
CA GLU A 70 12.03 -2.23 -8.64
C GLU A 70 12.12 -2.80 -7.21
N GLY A 71 11.13 -3.61 -6.84
CA GLY A 71 11.07 -4.27 -5.53
C GLY A 71 10.70 -3.34 -4.35
N GLN A 72 10.56 -2.02 -4.56
CA GLN A 72 10.26 -1.09 -3.48
C GLN A 72 8.78 -1.14 -3.07
N ALA A 73 7.87 -0.77 -3.97
CA ALA A 73 6.44 -0.70 -3.68
C ALA A 73 5.81 -2.09 -3.56
N HIS A 74 4.99 -2.28 -2.54
CA HIS A 74 4.22 -3.52 -2.31
C HIS A 74 2.81 -3.25 -1.79
N GLY A 75 2.23 -2.11 -2.19
CA GLY A 75 0.83 -1.77 -1.88
C GLY A 75 0.56 -1.24 -0.47
N LEU A 76 1.60 -0.76 0.21
CA LEU A 76 1.52 -0.02 1.47
C LEU A 76 2.28 1.31 1.32
N CYS A 77 1.67 2.42 1.72
CA CYS A 77 2.34 3.73 1.66
C CYS A 77 3.59 3.74 2.56
N PHE A 78 4.63 4.46 2.12
CA PHE A 78 5.95 4.57 2.76
C PHE A 78 6.75 3.27 2.94
N SER A 79 6.11 2.11 2.90
CA SER A 79 6.75 0.83 3.19
C SER A 79 7.52 0.28 1.99
N VAL A 80 8.65 -0.36 2.29
CA VAL A 80 9.41 -1.19 1.35
C VAL A 80 9.57 -2.62 1.86
N ARG A 81 9.81 -3.57 0.95
CA ARG A 81 10.03 -4.98 1.32
C ARG A 81 11.32 -5.15 2.15
N PRO A 82 11.40 -6.16 3.04
CA PRO A 82 12.66 -6.50 3.71
C PRO A 82 13.79 -6.74 2.69
N GLY A 83 14.99 -6.27 3.01
CA GLY A 83 16.15 -6.31 2.10
C GLY A 83 16.25 -5.09 1.17
N VAL A 84 15.19 -4.29 1.02
CA VAL A 84 15.24 -3.01 0.32
C VAL A 84 15.65 -1.91 1.29
N LYS A 85 16.60 -1.06 0.89
CA LYS A 85 17.02 0.09 1.69
C LYS A 85 15.83 1.04 1.90
N PRO A 86 15.50 1.42 3.15
CA PRO A 86 14.45 2.40 3.43
C PRO A 86 14.69 3.72 2.67
N PRO A 87 13.67 4.27 1.98
CA PRO A 87 13.78 5.56 1.31
C PRO A 87 13.95 6.73 2.31
N PRO A 88 14.43 7.90 1.87
CA PRO A 88 14.66 9.05 2.75
C PRO A 88 13.42 9.45 3.58
N SER A 89 12.23 9.44 2.97
CA SER A 89 10.98 9.75 3.67
C SER A 89 10.70 8.77 4.81
N LEU A 90 10.89 7.46 4.59
CA LEU A 90 10.71 6.45 5.63
C LEU A 90 11.77 6.58 6.74
N MET A 91 13.02 6.91 6.38
CA MET A 91 14.06 7.19 7.37
C MET A 91 13.72 8.39 8.24
N ASN A 92 13.08 9.42 7.67
CA ASN A 92 12.62 10.57 8.46
C ASN A 92 11.47 10.18 9.40
N ILE A 93 10.53 9.34 8.96
CA ILE A 93 9.49 8.77 9.83
C ILE A 93 10.12 8.00 11.01
N PHE A 94 11.13 7.16 10.77
CA PHE A 94 11.80 6.43 11.84
C PHE A 94 12.57 7.32 12.82
N LYS A 95 13.21 8.40 12.32
CA LYS A 95 13.86 9.39 13.19
C LYS A 95 12.84 10.09 14.08
N GLU A 96 11.71 10.49 13.51
CA GLU A 96 10.65 11.15 14.28
C GLU A 96 10.06 10.19 15.33
N LEU A 97 9.77 8.94 14.95
CA LEU A 97 9.30 7.92 15.89
C LEU A 97 10.29 7.66 17.04
N HIS A 98 11.59 7.73 16.76
CA HIS A 98 12.63 7.64 17.79
C HIS A 98 12.63 8.86 18.70
N ASN A 99 12.55 10.07 18.14
CA ASN A 99 12.58 11.30 18.91
C ASN A 99 11.33 11.47 19.79
N ASP A 100 10.16 11.14 19.27
CA ASP A 100 8.86 11.30 19.93
C ASP A 100 8.63 10.19 20.98
N LEU A 101 8.86 8.93 20.60
CA LEU A 101 8.45 7.77 21.40
C LEU A 101 9.62 6.89 21.89
N ALA A 102 10.86 7.33 21.70
CA ALA A 102 12.08 6.56 22.03
C ALA A 102 12.12 5.16 21.37
N CYS A 103 11.39 4.96 20.27
CA CYS A 103 11.36 3.70 19.54
C CYS A 103 12.72 3.40 18.90
N LYS A 104 13.12 2.13 18.86
CA LYS A 104 14.33 1.72 18.14
C LYS A 104 14.10 1.83 16.64
N ILE A 105 15.06 2.41 15.92
CA ILE A 105 15.03 2.44 14.45
C ILE A 105 15.13 1.01 13.92
N PRO A 106 14.15 0.53 13.12
CA PRO A 106 14.17 -0.83 12.58
C PRO A 106 15.32 -1.06 11.60
N ASN A 107 15.71 -2.32 11.43
CA ASN A 107 16.73 -2.72 10.45
C ASN A 107 16.20 -2.94 9.02
N ASN A 108 14.92 -2.66 8.78
CA ASN A 108 14.26 -2.78 7.48
C ASN A 108 13.10 -1.78 7.37
N GLY A 109 12.58 -1.57 6.15
CA GLY A 109 11.51 -0.60 5.89
C GLY A 109 10.09 -1.19 5.77
N CYS A 110 9.86 -2.41 6.28
CA CYS A 110 8.58 -3.08 6.16
C CYS A 110 7.61 -2.64 7.26
N LEU A 111 6.48 -2.06 6.86
CA LEU A 111 5.44 -1.55 7.76
C LEU A 111 4.20 -2.46 7.82
N ILE A 112 4.28 -3.69 7.28
CA ILE A 112 3.23 -4.71 7.47
C ILE A 112 2.87 -4.89 8.96
N PRO A 113 3.83 -4.86 9.92
CA PRO A 113 3.48 -4.93 11.34
C PRO A 113 2.54 -3.81 11.81
N TRP A 114 2.61 -2.61 11.24
CA TRP A 114 1.69 -1.51 11.56
C TRP A 114 0.31 -1.78 10.95
N ALA A 115 0.25 -2.13 9.66
CA ALA A 115 -1.01 -2.40 8.98
C ALA A 115 -1.85 -3.49 9.68
N LYS A 116 -1.19 -4.50 10.28
CA LYS A 116 -1.85 -5.57 11.04
C LYS A 116 -2.43 -5.13 12.39
N GLN A 117 -2.20 -3.89 12.83
CA GLN A 117 -2.66 -3.36 14.12
C GLN A 117 -3.84 -2.38 14.02
N GLY A 118 -4.33 -2.12 12.80
CA GLY A 118 -5.31 -1.06 12.51
C GLY A 118 -4.63 0.25 12.16
#